data_AF-A0A3A5A097-F1
#
_entry.id   AF-A0A3A5A097-F1
#
_cell.length_a   1.000
_cell.length_b   1.000
_cell.length_c   1.000
_cell.angle_alpha   90.00
_cell.angle_beta   90.00
_cell.angle_gamma   90.00
#
_symmetry.space_group_name_H-M   'P 1'
#
loop_
_entity.id
_entity.type
_entity.pdbx_description
1 polymer ?
#
loop_
_entity_poly.entity_id
_entity_poly.type
_entity_poly.pdbx_seq_one_letter_code
_entity_poly.pdbx_strand_id
1 'polypeptide(L)'
;MTKNIDQKKENEEKDRVLLRINSSFGPFIENCKIDDLLSPSTNQAIKHTVTQLEYFFERPITTINQDILKRYTEITTQETHVTITPSYQNIIERIIDPLISAKRQYCLGEYLSCIALSGIISEMLTLLIWKMSNFNIRGQKITEEDEKKLFGQSFEDIRQIRRENILLAIKTIGGKIYEQFEVIRNIRNKYLHSWEYDTRQQKGDANKTILAAFKLYKAIADMTLVIKEGNQTISISPALLDYLKSSNLDKN
;
A
#
# COMPACT_ATOMS: atom_id res chain seq x y z
N MET A 1 -4.22 0.93 -46.85
CA MET A 1 -5.25 1.07 -45.80
C MET A 1 -4.88 0.39 -44.47
N THR A 2 -3.73 -0.29 -44.36
CA THR A 2 -3.27 -1.00 -43.15
C THR A 2 -2.66 -0.10 -42.07
N LYS A 3 -2.02 1.02 -42.42
CA LYS A 3 -1.38 1.94 -41.45
C LYS A 3 -2.33 2.58 -40.42
N ASN A 4 -3.62 2.74 -40.76
CA ASN A 4 -4.60 3.40 -39.86
C ASN A 4 -5.15 2.46 -38.78
N ILE A 5 -5.05 1.15 -38.97
CA ILE A 5 -5.54 0.15 -37.99
C ILE A 5 -4.46 -0.10 -36.93
N ASP A 6 -3.19 -0.16 -37.35
CA ASP A 6 -2.06 -0.37 -36.44
C ASP A 6 -1.82 0.85 -35.53
N GLN A 7 -1.93 2.08 -36.06
CA GLN A 7 -1.84 3.30 -35.23
C GLN A 7 -3.00 3.46 -34.24
N LYS A 8 -4.19 2.94 -34.58
CA LYS A 8 -5.36 2.98 -33.69
C LYS A 8 -5.24 1.95 -32.55
N LYS A 9 -4.72 0.76 -32.84
CA LYS A 9 -4.41 -0.26 -31.82
C LYS A 9 -3.28 0.18 -30.88
N GLU A 10 -2.20 0.76 -31.42
CA GLU A 10 -1.11 1.32 -30.60
C GLU A 10 -1.59 2.43 -29.65
N ASN A 11 -2.49 3.31 -30.12
CA ASN A 11 -3.06 4.35 -29.27
C ASN A 11 -4.05 3.80 -28.22
N GLU A 12 -4.81 2.74 -28.55
CA GLU A 12 -5.71 2.07 -27.60
C GLU A 12 -4.96 1.27 -26.52
N GLU A 13 -3.73 0.81 -26.79
CA GLU A 13 -2.88 0.16 -25.78
C GLU A 13 -2.24 1.16 -24.80
N LYS A 14 -1.88 2.36 -25.27
CA LYS A 14 -1.29 3.43 -24.44
C LYS A 14 -2.20 3.94 -23.32
N ASP A 15 -3.51 3.78 -23.46
CA ASP A 15 -4.49 4.24 -22.48
C ASP A 15 -4.96 3.17 -21.48
N ARG A 16 -4.45 1.93 -21.58
CA ARG A 16 -4.83 0.84 -20.68
C ARG A 16 -4.03 0.88 -19.38
N VAL A 17 -4.69 0.59 -18.27
CA VAL A 17 -4.07 0.40 -16.96
C VAL A 17 -4.27 -1.04 -16.52
N LEU A 18 -3.19 -1.70 -16.10
CA LEU A 18 -3.25 -3.07 -15.61
C LEU A 18 -3.59 -3.07 -14.12
N LEU A 19 -4.59 -3.87 -13.75
CA LEU A 19 -5.11 -3.96 -12.39
C LEU A 19 -5.04 -5.39 -11.87
N ARG A 20 -4.89 -5.52 -10.56
CA ARG A 20 -4.94 -6.79 -9.83
C ARG A 20 -6.12 -6.77 -8.89
N ILE A 21 -6.98 -7.79 -8.98
CA ILE A 21 -7.98 -8.07 -7.94
C ILE A 21 -7.25 -8.83 -6.83
N ASN A 22 -7.18 -8.24 -5.64
CA ASN A 22 -6.36 -8.75 -4.56
C ASN A 22 -7.10 -9.76 -3.71
N SER A 23 -6.77 -11.03 -3.89
CA SER A 23 -6.93 -12.05 -2.86
C SER A 23 -5.82 -11.97 -1.79
N SER A 24 -4.73 -11.24 -2.07
CA SER A 24 -3.48 -11.30 -1.31
C SER A 24 -3.48 -10.54 0.01
N PHE A 25 -4.48 -9.69 0.29
CA PHE A 25 -4.68 -9.08 1.62
C PHE A 25 -5.54 -9.94 2.56
N GLY A 26 -5.98 -11.09 2.07
CA GLY A 26 -6.85 -12.05 2.74
C GLY A 26 -8.32 -11.61 2.82
N PRO A 27 -9.21 -12.54 3.21
CA PRO A 27 -10.65 -12.31 3.24
C PRO A 27 -11.13 -11.62 4.52
N PHE A 28 -12.31 -10.99 4.47
CA PHE A 28 -13.00 -10.60 5.70
C PHE A 28 -13.48 -11.84 6.47
N ILE A 29 -13.22 -11.86 7.77
CA ILE A 29 -13.62 -12.95 8.67
C ILE A 29 -14.25 -12.33 9.91
N GLU A 30 -15.40 -12.89 10.31
CA GLU A 30 -16.03 -12.56 11.57
C GLU A 30 -15.43 -13.41 12.70
N ASN A 31 -15.25 -12.82 13.89
CA ASN A 31 -14.66 -13.53 15.04
C ASN A 31 -15.41 -14.82 15.41
N CYS A 32 -16.72 -14.88 15.23
CA CYS A 32 -17.53 -16.06 15.53
C CYS A 32 -17.27 -17.24 14.58
N LYS A 33 -16.60 -17.03 13.44
CA LYS A 33 -16.31 -18.05 12.43
C LYS A 33 -14.90 -18.63 12.56
N ILE A 34 -14.10 -18.18 13.52
CA ILE A 34 -12.71 -18.64 13.68
C ILE A 34 -12.65 -20.13 13.99
N ASP A 35 -13.52 -20.62 14.89
CA ASP A 35 -13.50 -22.02 15.30
C ASP A 35 -13.91 -22.94 14.14
N ASP A 36 -14.88 -22.50 13.32
CA ASP A 36 -15.28 -23.20 12.10
C ASP A 36 -14.13 -23.33 11.09
N LEU A 37 -13.31 -22.28 10.95
CA LEU A 37 -12.16 -22.26 10.03
C LEU A 37 -11.00 -23.18 10.46
N LEU A 38 -10.86 -23.41 11.77
CA LEU A 38 -9.84 -24.30 12.33
C LEU A 38 -10.29 -25.76 12.40
N SER A 39 -11.59 -26.02 12.22
CA SER A 39 -12.17 -27.35 12.22
C SER A 39 -12.20 -27.97 10.80
N PRO A 40 -12.07 -29.30 10.66
CA PRO A 40 -12.30 -29.96 9.37
C PRO A 40 -13.75 -29.74 8.90
N SER A 41 -13.94 -28.91 7.87
CA SER A 41 -15.26 -28.58 7.33
C SER A 41 -15.47 -29.13 5.93
N THR A 42 -16.66 -29.66 5.64
CA THR A 42 -17.10 -30.02 4.29
C THR A 42 -17.72 -28.85 3.53
N ASN A 43 -18.00 -27.73 4.21
CA ASN A 43 -18.61 -26.55 3.61
C ASN A 43 -17.66 -25.88 2.62
N GLN A 44 -18.09 -25.75 1.36
CA GLN A 44 -17.29 -25.20 0.27
C GLN A 44 -16.92 -23.73 0.49
N ALA A 45 -17.78 -22.92 1.11
CA ALA A 45 -17.47 -21.54 1.43
C ALA A 45 -16.34 -21.43 2.46
N ILE A 46 -16.38 -22.27 3.50
CA ILE A 46 -15.32 -22.35 4.52
C ILE A 46 -14.00 -22.77 3.86
N LYS A 47 -14.02 -23.79 2.99
CA LYS A 47 -12.82 -24.21 2.23
C LYS A 47 -12.23 -23.08 1.39
N HIS A 48 -13.06 -22.29 0.72
CA HIS A 48 -12.58 -21.16 -0.07
C HIS A 48 -11.89 -20.10 0.81
N THR A 49 -12.49 -19.74 1.94
CA THR A 49 -11.90 -18.81 2.91
C THR A 49 -10.58 -19.36 3.47
N VAL A 50 -10.52 -20.66 3.78
CA VAL A 50 -9.28 -21.34 4.22
C VAL A 50 -8.19 -21.20 3.16
N THR A 51 -8.46 -21.49 1.89
CA THR A 51 -7.47 -21.33 0.81
C THR A 51 -6.98 -19.89 0.67
N GLN A 52 -7.87 -18.90 0.83
CA GLN A 52 -7.47 -17.48 0.80
C GLN A 52 -6.58 -17.11 1.99
N LEU A 53 -6.86 -17.66 3.18
CA LEU A 53 -6.01 -17.47 4.35
C LEU A 53 -4.65 -18.12 4.18
N GLU A 54 -4.60 -19.36 3.67
CA GLU A 54 -3.34 -20.05 3.41
C GLU A 54 -2.47 -19.29 2.43
N TYR A 55 -3.09 -18.72 1.38
CA TYR A 55 -2.41 -17.84 0.45
C TYR A 55 -1.94 -16.53 1.12
N PHE A 56 -2.77 -15.89 1.94
CA PHE A 56 -2.38 -14.68 2.68
C PHE A 56 -1.23 -14.93 3.66
N PHE A 57 -1.26 -16.04 4.41
CA PHE A 57 -0.24 -16.39 5.41
C PHE A 57 0.98 -17.10 4.81
N GLU A 58 0.90 -17.53 3.55
CA GLU A 58 1.89 -18.37 2.87
C GLU A 58 2.20 -19.66 3.65
N ARG A 59 1.19 -20.19 4.34
CA ARG A 59 1.32 -21.36 5.24
C ARG A 59 0.01 -22.15 5.30
N PRO A 60 0.06 -23.47 5.54
CA PRO A 60 -1.14 -24.27 5.75
C PRO A 60 -1.94 -23.78 6.97
N ILE A 61 -3.28 -23.87 6.89
CA ILE A 61 -4.18 -23.43 7.97
C ILE A 61 -3.94 -24.21 9.27
N THR A 62 -3.43 -25.44 9.17
CA THR A 62 -3.05 -26.28 10.31
C THR A 62 -1.91 -25.70 11.16
N THR A 63 -1.15 -24.75 10.62
CA THR A 63 -0.09 -24.04 11.36
C THR A 63 -0.58 -22.74 12.01
N ILE A 64 -1.82 -22.35 11.74
CA ILE A 64 -2.43 -21.10 12.20
C ILE A 64 -3.33 -21.42 13.39
N ASN A 65 -3.11 -20.73 14.51
CA ASN A 65 -3.90 -20.90 15.72
C ASN A 65 -4.96 -19.79 15.86
N GLN A 66 -5.83 -19.96 16.87
CA GLN A 66 -6.91 -19.02 17.16
C GLN A 66 -6.40 -17.59 17.43
N ASP A 67 -5.24 -17.44 18.07
CA ASP A 67 -4.69 -16.14 18.42
C ASP A 67 -4.16 -15.38 17.20
N ILE A 68 -3.58 -16.07 16.21
CA ILE A 68 -3.19 -15.48 14.93
C ILE A 68 -4.43 -14.98 14.19
N LEU A 69 -5.50 -15.79 14.14
CA LEU A 69 -6.75 -15.39 13.49
C LEU A 69 -7.45 -14.24 14.22
N LYS A 70 -7.43 -14.20 15.56
CA LYS A 70 -7.94 -13.05 16.34
C LYS A 70 -7.16 -11.77 16.04
N ARG A 71 -5.83 -11.83 15.90
CA ARG A 71 -5.04 -10.67 15.48
C ARG A 71 -5.33 -10.28 14.04
N TYR A 72 -5.56 -11.25 13.16
CA TYR A 72 -5.94 -11.01 11.78
C TYR A 72 -7.27 -10.24 11.68
N THR A 73 -8.30 -10.66 12.41
CA THR A 73 -9.60 -9.98 12.43
C THR A 73 -9.50 -8.60 13.08
N GLU A 74 -8.66 -8.44 14.11
CA GLU A 74 -8.39 -7.16 14.77
C GLU A 74 -7.95 -6.07 13.78
N ILE A 75 -7.10 -6.42 12.80
CA ILE A 75 -6.55 -5.46 11.83
C ILE A 75 -7.11 -5.61 10.42
N THR A 76 -8.10 -6.48 10.19
CA THR A 76 -8.79 -6.62 8.88
C THR A 76 -10.11 -5.88 8.95
N THR A 77 -10.05 -4.57 8.76
CA THR A 77 -11.18 -3.65 8.83
C THR A 77 -11.44 -3.06 7.45
N GLN A 78 -12.51 -2.27 7.30
CA GLN A 78 -12.73 -1.49 6.08
C GLN A 78 -11.56 -0.55 5.79
N GLU A 79 -10.84 -0.05 6.81
CA GLU A 79 -9.69 0.85 6.61
C GLU A 79 -8.46 0.13 6.05
N THR A 80 -8.30 -1.17 6.31
CA THR A 80 -7.12 -1.95 5.92
C THR A 80 -7.39 -3.00 4.85
N HIS A 81 -8.63 -3.10 4.38
CA HIS A 81 -8.98 -3.98 3.27
C HIS A 81 -8.75 -3.27 1.94
N VAL A 82 -7.96 -3.89 1.07
CA VAL A 82 -7.63 -3.39 -0.27
C VAL A 82 -8.05 -4.44 -1.28
N THR A 83 -9.05 -4.12 -2.10
CA THR A 83 -9.64 -5.07 -3.06
C THR A 83 -8.97 -5.01 -4.42
N ILE A 84 -8.52 -3.83 -4.86
CA ILE A 84 -7.94 -3.61 -6.19
C ILE A 84 -6.64 -2.82 -6.02
N THR A 85 -5.58 -3.24 -6.70
CA THR A 85 -4.30 -2.50 -6.76
C THR A 85 -3.82 -2.38 -8.21
N PRO A 86 -2.93 -1.42 -8.50
CA PRO A 86 -2.17 -1.42 -9.75
C PRO A 86 -1.38 -2.73 -9.92
N SER A 87 -1.35 -3.29 -11.15
CA SER A 87 -0.58 -4.49 -11.48
C SER A 87 0.79 -4.15 -12.09
N TYR A 88 1.52 -3.24 -11.46
CA TYR A 88 2.82 -2.76 -11.93
C TYR A 88 3.91 -3.23 -10.97
N GLN A 89 4.93 -3.92 -11.50
CA GLN A 89 5.97 -4.58 -10.71
C GLN A 89 6.61 -3.69 -9.64
N ASN A 90 6.98 -2.45 -10.00
CA ASN A 90 7.56 -1.49 -9.08
C ASN A 90 6.64 -1.10 -7.92
N ILE A 91 5.32 -0.99 -8.16
CA ILE A 91 4.34 -0.73 -7.09
C ILE A 91 4.10 -1.99 -6.26
N ILE A 92 4.04 -3.16 -6.91
CA ILE A 92 3.85 -4.44 -6.23
C ILE A 92 5.01 -4.69 -5.25
N GLU A 93 6.25 -4.71 -5.75
CA GLU A 93 7.43 -5.06 -4.96
C GLU A 93 7.76 -4.02 -3.88
N ARG A 94 7.54 -2.72 -4.15
CA ARG A 94 7.94 -1.65 -3.23
C ARG A 94 6.84 -1.24 -2.25
N ILE A 95 5.56 -1.50 -2.55
CA ILE A 95 4.44 -1.02 -1.73
C ILE A 95 3.50 -2.16 -1.35
N ILE A 96 2.97 -2.91 -2.32
CA ILE A 96 1.90 -3.88 -2.06
C ILE A 96 2.41 -5.08 -1.26
N ASP A 97 3.49 -5.73 -1.71
CA ASP A 97 4.05 -6.90 -1.04
C ASP A 97 4.58 -6.57 0.35
N PRO A 98 5.30 -5.44 0.58
CA PRO A 98 5.63 -4.99 1.92
C PRO A 98 4.42 -4.74 2.81
N LEU A 99 3.31 -4.19 2.27
CA LEU A 99 2.08 -3.92 3.04
C LEU A 99 1.36 -5.21 3.44
N ILE A 100 1.29 -6.19 2.53
CA ILE A 100 0.78 -7.54 2.84
C ILE A 100 1.67 -8.19 3.91
N SER A 101 2.98 -8.12 3.75
CA SER A 101 3.94 -8.66 4.71
C SER A 101 3.79 -8.00 6.08
N ALA A 102 3.69 -6.67 6.16
CA ALA A 102 3.48 -5.95 7.41
C ALA A 102 2.22 -6.44 8.14
N LYS A 103 1.13 -6.66 7.39
CA LYS A 103 -0.13 -7.22 7.90
C LYS A 103 0.08 -8.63 8.46
N ARG A 104 0.77 -9.49 7.70
CA ARG A 104 1.09 -10.85 8.13
C ARG A 104 1.96 -10.85 9.39
N GLN A 105 3.00 -10.02 9.46
CA GLN A 105 3.87 -9.92 10.64
C GLN A 105 3.09 -9.51 11.90
N TYR A 106 2.16 -8.57 11.79
CA TYR A 106 1.26 -8.24 12.90
C TYR A 106 0.47 -9.47 13.38
N CYS A 107 -0.12 -10.21 12.44
CA CYS A 107 -0.91 -11.40 12.76
C CYS A 107 -0.07 -12.49 13.44
N LEU A 108 1.20 -12.62 13.04
CA LEU A 108 2.14 -13.59 13.63
C LEU A 108 2.71 -13.14 14.99
N GLY A 109 2.48 -11.89 15.41
CA GLY A 109 3.03 -11.34 16.65
C GLY A 109 4.43 -10.73 16.49
N GLU A 110 4.94 -10.65 15.26
CA GLU A 110 6.22 -10.04 14.89
C GLU A 110 6.07 -8.52 14.76
N TYR A 111 5.75 -7.87 15.88
CA TYR A 111 5.36 -6.46 15.90
C TYR A 111 6.47 -5.50 15.47
N LEU A 112 7.74 -5.79 15.79
CA LEU A 112 8.86 -4.96 15.32
C LEU A 112 8.97 -4.97 13.80
N SER A 113 8.83 -6.15 13.20
CA SER A 113 8.87 -6.34 11.75
C SER A 113 7.70 -5.61 11.07
N CYS A 114 6.51 -5.65 11.68
CA CYS A 114 5.36 -4.87 11.22
C CYS A 114 5.63 -3.35 11.23
N ILE A 115 6.22 -2.83 12.32
CA ILE A 115 6.59 -1.40 12.44
C ILE A 115 7.65 -1.02 11.39
N ALA A 116 8.69 -1.85 11.23
CA ALA A 116 9.76 -1.61 10.28
C ALA A 116 9.25 -1.59 8.82
N LEU A 117 8.45 -2.58 8.44
CA LEU A 117 7.83 -2.65 7.11
C LEU A 117 6.87 -1.47 6.86
N SER A 118 6.09 -1.06 7.87
CA SER A 118 5.27 0.16 7.81
C SER A 118 6.12 1.41 7.53
N GLY A 119 7.32 1.48 8.12
CA GLY A 119 8.32 2.51 7.81
C GLY A 119 8.79 2.49 6.36
N ILE A 120 9.10 1.31 5.81
CA ILE A 120 9.51 1.16 4.40
C ILE A 120 8.38 1.62 3.46
N ILE A 121 7.14 1.20 3.73
CA ILE A 121 5.96 1.58 2.95
C ILE A 121 5.77 3.09 2.95
N SER A 122 5.92 3.73 4.12
CA SER A 122 5.89 5.20 4.27
C SER A 122 6.92 5.88 3.36
N GLU A 123 8.16 5.38 3.31
CA GLU A 123 9.19 5.92 2.45
C GLU A 123 8.87 5.72 0.96
N MET A 124 8.39 4.55 0.56
CA MET A 124 8.05 4.25 -0.83
C MET A 124 6.82 5.04 -1.32
N LEU A 125 5.83 5.26 -0.46
CA LEU A 125 4.67 6.10 -0.75
C LEU A 125 5.07 7.58 -0.89
N THR A 126 6.02 8.06 -0.10
CA THR A 126 6.58 9.41 -0.24
C THR A 126 7.23 9.60 -1.61
N LEU A 127 8.01 8.61 -2.06
CA LEU A 127 8.62 8.63 -3.40
C LEU A 127 7.55 8.53 -4.51
N LEU A 128 6.51 7.72 -4.32
CA LEU A 128 5.42 7.62 -5.28
C LEU A 128 4.67 8.95 -5.42
N ILE A 129 4.34 9.64 -4.31
CA ILE A 129 3.73 10.97 -4.35
C ILE A 129 4.58 11.94 -5.16
N TRP A 130 5.90 11.94 -4.95
CA TRP A 130 6.80 12.79 -5.70
C TRP A 130 6.78 12.50 -7.20
N LYS A 131 6.84 11.21 -7.58
CA LYS A 131 6.77 10.78 -8.99
C LYS A 131 5.44 11.15 -9.66
N MET A 132 4.33 11.09 -8.91
CA MET A 132 3.01 11.53 -9.35
C MET A 132 2.84 13.05 -9.35
N SER A 133 3.72 13.80 -8.68
CA SER A 133 3.58 15.24 -8.57
C SER A 133 3.89 15.93 -9.90
N ASN A 134 3.05 16.92 -10.23
CA ASN A 134 3.27 17.86 -11.32
C ASN A 134 3.99 19.11 -10.82
N PHE A 135 4.94 18.93 -9.89
CA PHE A 135 5.67 20.05 -9.35
C PHE A 135 6.57 20.64 -10.44
N ASN A 136 6.22 21.86 -10.85
CA ASN A 136 6.84 22.53 -11.97
C ASN A 136 7.39 23.89 -11.51
N ILE A 137 8.57 24.25 -12.00
CA ILE A 137 9.15 25.58 -11.82
C ILE A 137 9.06 26.30 -13.15
N ARG A 138 8.34 27.43 -13.18
CA ARG A 138 8.10 28.22 -14.40
C ARG A 138 7.51 27.38 -15.55
N GLY A 139 6.62 26.46 -15.22
CA GLY A 139 5.92 25.61 -16.20
C GLY A 139 6.71 24.40 -16.70
N GLN A 140 7.97 24.23 -16.27
CA GLN A 140 8.77 23.05 -16.58
C GLN A 140 8.76 22.07 -15.41
N LYS A 141 8.54 20.78 -15.70
CA LYS A 141 8.68 19.72 -14.68
C LYS A 141 10.13 19.72 -14.22
N ILE A 142 10.32 19.68 -12.91
CA ILE A 142 11.67 19.68 -12.34
C ILE A 142 12.42 18.41 -12.74
N THR A 143 13.71 18.57 -13.00
CA THR A 143 14.63 17.45 -13.26
C THR A 143 15.38 17.09 -11.98
N GLU A 144 16.05 15.93 -11.96
CA GLU A 144 16.94 15.57 -10.85
C GLU A 144 18.09 16.58 -10.65
N GLU A 145 18.51 17.26 -11.71
CA GLU A 145 19.51 18.33 -11.61
C GLU A 145 18.92 19.56 -10.89
N ASP A 146 17.66 19.89 -11.14
CA ASP A 146 16.95 20.95 -10.41
C ASP A 146 16.76 20.56 -8.95
N GLU A 147 16.41 19.30 -8.66
CA GLU A 147 16.35 18.78 -7.29
C GLU A 147 17.68 18.96 -6.56
N LYS A 148 18.80 18.58 -7.18
CA LYS A 148 20.14 18.77 -6.62
C LYS A 148 20.45 20.23 -6.34
N LYS A 149 20.01 21.15 -7.22
CA LYS A 149 20.20 22.61 -7.01
C LYS A 149 19.32 23.16 -5.88
N LEU A 150 18.08 22.68 -5.75
CA LEU A 150 17.11 23.19 -4.76
C LEU A 150 17.28 22.58 -3.38
N PHE A 151 17.56 21.27 -3.33
CA PHE A 151 17.58 20.48 -2.12
C PHE A 151 19.00 20.05 -1.73
N GLY A 152 19.98 20.24 -2.60
CA GLY A 152 21.37 19.82 -2.40
C GLY A 152 21.64 18.36 -2.81
N GLN A 153 20.59 17.57 -3.04
CA GLN A 153 20.61 16.15 -3.43
C GLN A 153 19.34 15.83 -4.23
N SER A 154 19.27 14.65 -4.86
CA SER A 154 18.02 14.16 -5.45
C SER A 154 16.94 13.99 -4.37
N PHE A 155 15.67 14.04 -4.76
CA PHE A 155 14.57 13.82 -3.83
C PHE A 155 14.59 12.41 -3.21
N GLU A 156 15.10 11.42 -3.94
CA GLU A 156 15.21 10.04 -3.45
C GLU A 156 16.29 9.89 -2.37
N ASP A 157 17.38 10.65 -2.46
CA ASP A 157 18.54 10.57 -1.56
C ASP A 157 18.38 11.37 -0.26
N ILE A 158 17.45 12.32 -0.20
CA ILE A 158 17.22 13.10 1.02
C ILE A 158 16.51 12.27 2.11
N ARG A 159 16.77 12.63 3.37
CA ARG A 159 16.15 11.99 4.54
C ARG A 159 14.62 12.08 4.50
N GLN A 160 13.95 11.04 4.97
CA GLN A 160 12.48 10.91 4.95
C GLN A 160 11.76 12.15 5.48
N ILE A 161 12.13 12.66 6.67
CA ILE A 161 11.49 13.86 7.24
C ILE A 161 11.59 15.08 6.32
N ARG A 162 12.69 15.21 5.57
CA ARG A 162 12.89 16.30 4.63
C ARG A 162 12.01 16.13 3.39
N ARG A 163 11.88 14.89 2.88
CA ARG A 163 10.96 14.56 1.77
C ARG A 163 9.53 14.98 2.12
N GLU A 164 9.05 14.56 3.28
CA GLU A 164 7.70 14.86 3.74
C GLU A 164 7.46 16.37 3.92
N ASN A 165 8.43 17.09 4.51
CA ASN A 165 8.34 18.54 4.66
C ASN A 165 8.31 19.28 3.32
N ILE A 166 9.07 18.81 2.32
CA ILE A 166 9.02 19.35 0.96
C ILE A 166 7.61 19.15 0.39
N LEU A 167 7.09 17.91 0.42
CA LEU A 167 5.75 17.60 -0.11
C LEU A 167 4.64 18.42 0.56
N LEU A 168 4.75 18.67 1.86
CA LEU A 168 3.82 19.53 2.60
C LEU A 168 3.96 20.99 2.17
N ALA A 169 5.18 21.51 2.05
CA ALA A 169 5.45 22.89 1.66
C ALA A 169 4.94 23.21 0.24
N ILE A 170 5.09 22.27 -0.70
CA ILE A 170 4.59 22.39 -2.07
C ILE A 170 3.10 21.99 -2.20
N LYS A 171 2.44 21.68 -1.07
CA LYS A 171 1.01 21.34 -0.98
C LYS A 171 0.59 20.13 -1.81
N THR A 172 1.49 19.20 -2.07
CA THR A 172 1.16 17.91 -2.69
C THR A 172 0.50 16.97 -1.69
N ILE A 173 0.79 17.12 -0.40
CA ILE A 173 0.08 16.45 0.68
C ILE A 173 -0.55 17.47 1.63
N GLY A 174 -1.69 17.10 2.23
CA GLY A 174 -2.35 17.87 3.29
C GLY A 174 -1.96 17.40 4.69
N GLY A 175 -2.38 18.15 5.71
CA GLY A 175 -2.09 17.86 7.12
C GLY A 175 -2.46 16.44 7.55
N LYS A 176 -3.62 15.93 7.13
CA LYS A 176 -4.06 14.56 7.46
C LYS A 176 -3.12 13.47 6.95
N ILE A 177 -2.55 13.63 5.75
CA ILE A 177 -1.58 12.67 5.18
C ILE A 177 -0.26 12.80 5.93
N TYR A 178 0.19 14.03 6.19
CA TYR A 178 1.40 14.30 6.95
C TYR A 178 1.35 13.67 8.34
N GLU A 179 0.23 13.82 9.05
CA GLU A 179 0.00 13.19 10.37
C GLU A 179 0.20 11.67 10.35
N GLN A 180 -0.21 10.98 9.28
CA GLN A 180 0.02 9.53 9.19
C GLN A 180 1.51 9.19 9.02
N PHE A 181 2.24 9.98 8.22
CA PHE A 181 3.70 9.83 8.12
C PHE A 181 4.38 10.09 9.47
N GLU A 182 3.94 11.11 10.21
CA GLU A 182 4.45 11.41 11.55
C GLU A 182 4.22 10.26 12.52
N VAL A 183 3.03 9.67 12.54
CA VAL A 183 2.71 8.51 13.38
C VAL A 183 3.70 7.37 13.13
N ILE A 184 3.92 7.01 11.85
CA ILE A 184 4.83 5.92 11.49
C ILE A 184 6.27 6.25 11.89
N ARG A 185 6.76 7.45 11.54
CA ARG A 185 8.13 7.89 11.84
C ARG A 185 8.39 7.94 13.35
N ASN A 186 7.49 8.54 14.11
CA ASN A 186 7.68 8.73 15.55
C ASN A 186 7.67 7.39 16.28
N ILE A 187 6.80 6.46 15.88
CA ILE A 187 6.80 5.11 16.45
C ILE A 187 8.08 4.36 16.04
N ARG A 188 8.41 4.32 14.74
CA ARG A 188 9.60 3.61 14.23
C ARG A 188 10.88 4.08 14.93
N ASN A 189 11.06 5.39 15.09
CA ASN A 189 12.25 5.96 15.71
C ASN A 189 12.42 5.53 17.18
N LYS A 190 11.32 5.31 17.92
CA LYS A 190 11.40 4.77 19.29
C LYS A 190 12.08 3.40 19.33
N TYR A 191 11.69 2.51 18.42
CA TYR A 191 12.18 1.13 18.43
C TYR A 191 13.54 0.95 17.73
N LEU A 192 13.89 1.81 16.77
CA LEU A 192 15.14 1.69 16.01
C LEU A 192 16.28 2.59 16.53
N HIS A 193 15.97 3.63 17.30
CA HIS A 193 16.96 4.63 17.72
C HIS A 193 16.98 4.93 19.23
N SER A 194 16.08 4.34 20.03
CA SER A 194 16.14 4.41 21.49
C SER A 194 16.56 3.07 22.07
N TRP A 195 17.52 3.08 22.99
CA TRP A 195 17.93 1.89 23.74
C TRP A 195 16.91 1.53 24.83
N GLU A 196 16.33 2.54 25.46
CA GLU A 196 15.30 2.38 26.48
C GLU A 196 13.94 2.49 25.82
N TYR A 197 13.27 1.36 25.59
CA TYR A 197 11.87 1.34 25.15
C TYR A 197 11.07 0.27 25.86
N ASP A 198 9.80 0.57 26.14
CA ASP A 198 8.88 -0.37 26.78
C ASP A 198 8.30 -1.34 25.74
N THR A 199 8.77 -2.58 25.75
CA THR A 199 8.29 -3.66 24.87
C THR A 199 6.81 -4.00 25.08
N ARG A 200 6.20 -3.61 26.22
CA ARG A 200 4.79 -3.89 26.50
C ARG A 200 3.83 -3.14 25.57
N GLN A 201 4.27 -2.04 24.96
CA GLN A 201 3.45 -1.23 24.04
C GLN A 201 3.57 -1.65 22.57
N GLN A 202 4.46 -2.61 22.27
CA GLN A 202 4.85 -2.93 20.90
C GLN A 202 3.67 -3.39 20.02
N LYS A 203 2.74 -4.18 20.57
CA LYS A 203 1.51 -4.57 19.85
C LYS A 203 0.67 -3.36 19.47
N GLY A 204 0.41 -2.46 20.42
CA GLY A 204 -0.40 -1.26 20.20
C GLY A 204 0.24 -0.30 19.21
N ASP A 205 1.56 -0.16 19.27
CA ASP A 205 2.33 0.64 18.33
C ASP A 205 2.33 0.03 16.93
N ALA A 206 2.50 -1.29 16.81
CA ALA A 206 2.39 -1.99 15.52
C ALA A 206 1.00 -1.81 14.89
N ASN A 207 -0.06 -1.91 15.68
CA ASN A 207 -1.43 -1.66 15.23
C ASN A 207 -1.59 -0.23 14.68
N LYS A 208 -1.13 0.79 15.43
CA LYS A 208 -1.16 2.18 14.98
C LYS A 208 -0.37 2.39 13.69
N THR A 209 0.83 1.82 13.58
CA THR A 209 1.67 2.01 12.39
C THR A 209 1.08 1.34 11.15
N ILE A 210 0.53 0.14 11.29
CA ILE A 210 -0.05 -0.55 10.13
C ILE A 210 -1.34 0.14 9.68
N LEU A 211 -2.20 0.58 10.61
CA LEU A 211 -3.37 1.38 10.28
C LEU A 211 -2.98 2.66 9.54
N ALA A 212 -1.96 3.38 10.02
CA ALA A 212 -1.44 4.56 9.34
C ALA A 212 -0.88 4.25 7.94
N ALA A 213 -0.17 3.14 7.78
CA ALA A 213 0.36 2.71 6.48
C ALA A 213 -0.75 2.40 5.47
N PHE A 214 -1.81 1.70 5.90
CA PHE A 214 -2.99 1.47 5.07
C PHE A 214 -3.73 2.78 4.75
N LYS A 215 -3.87 3.70 5.72
CA LYS A 215 -4.48 5.02 5.47
C LYS A 215 -3.71 5.82 4.43
N LEU A 216 -2.38 5.83 4.51
CA LEU A 216 -1.51 6.43 3.51
C LEU A 216 -1.70 5.76 2.15
N TYR A 217 -1.58 4.43 2.10
CA TYR A 217 -1.79 3.68 0.86
C TYR A 217 -3.14 4.03 0.24
N LYS A 218 -4.20 4.08 1.03
CA LYS A 218 -5.54 4.38 0.52
C LYS A 218 -5.67 5.82 0.01
N ALA A 219 -5.09 6.77 0.72
CA ALA A 219 -5.13 8.17 0.31
C ALA A 219 -4.33 8.43 -0.99
N ILE A 220 -3.29 7.64 -1.24
CA ILE A 220 -2.31 7.90 -2.30
C ILE A 220 -2.58 7.03 -3.53
N ALA A 221 -2.89 5.74 -3.30
CA ALA A 221 -2.80 4.69 -4.30
C ALA A 221 -3.95 3.68 -4.32
N ASP A 222 -5.04 3.89 -3.55
CA ASP A 222 -6.19 2.99 -3.61
C ASP A 222 -6.90 3.07 -4.96
N MET A 223 -7.52 1.95 -5.30
CA MET A 223 -8.49 1.87 -6.39
C MET A 223 -9.75 1.25 -5.84
N THR A 224 -10.86 1.98 -5.94
CA THR A 224 -12.13 1.55 -5.34
C THR A 224 -13.12 1.18 -6.43
N LEU A 225 -13.76 0.02 -6.27
CA LEU A 225 -14.87 -0.37 -7.12
C LEU A 225 -16.11 0.45 -6.72
N VAL A 226 -16.66 1.20 -7.66
CA VAL A 226 -17.84 2.04 -7.49
C VAL A 226 -18.93 1.55 -8.42
N ILE A 227 -20.06 1.14 -7.84
CA ILE A 227 -21.25 0.72 -8.59
C ILE A 227 -22.12 1.96 -8.79
N LYS A 228 -22.28 2.40 -10.03
CA LYS A 228 -23.18 3.49 -10.41
C LYS A 228 -24.15 2.98 -11.47
N GLU A 229 -25.45 3.08 -11.19
CA GLU A 229 -26.51 2.77 -12.16
C GLU A 229 -26.39 1.35 -12.77
N GLY A 230 -25.97 0.36 -11.97
CA GLY A 230 -25.77 -1.02 -12.43
C GLY A 230 -24.44 -1.28 -13.13
N ASN A 231 -23.66 -0.24 -13.43
CA ASN A 231 -22.32 -0.37 -14.00
C ASN A 231 -21.24 -0.38 -12.92
N GLN A 232 -20.28 -1.29 -13.06
CA GLN A 232 -19.10 -1.36 -12.20
C GLN A 232 -18.00 -0.48 -12.79
N THR A 233 -17.62 0.57 -12.06
CA THR A 233 -16.54 1.49 -12.45
C THR A 233 -15.44 1.47 -11.40
N ILE A 234 -14.20 1.74 -11.79
CA ILE A 234 -13.08 1.82 -10.86
C ILE A 234 -12.71 3.28 -10.68
N SER A 235 -12.77 3.76 -9.45
CA SER A 235 -12.33 5.09 -9.06
C SER A 235 -10.84 5.06 -8.77
N ILE A 236 -10.09 5.91 -9.47
CA ILE A 236 -8.65 6.11 -9.35
C ILE A 236 -8.36 7.61 -9.30
N SER A 237 -7.36 8.03 -8.52
CA SER A 237 -6.96 9.44 -8.51
C SER A 237 -6.37 9.82 -9.87
N PRO A 238 -6.64 11.04 -10.40
CA PRO A 238 -6.07 11.47 -11.67
C PRO A 238 -4.53 11.41 -11.70
N ALA A 239 -3.89 11.82 -10.60
CA ALA A 239 -2.43 11.80 -10.49
C ALA A 239 -1.84 10.38 -10.57
N LEU A 240 -2.48 9.39 -9.94
CA LEU A 240 -2.07 8.00 -10.08
C LEU A 240 -2.33 7.49 -11.50
N LEU A 241 -3.49 7.79 -12.08
CA LEU A 241 -3.82 7.38 -13.44
C LEU A 241 -2.80 7.89 -14.45
N ASP A 242 -2.43 9.17 -14.38
CA ASP A 242 -1.43 9.77 -15.25
C ASP A 242 -0.06 9.08 -15.09
N TYR A 243 0.34 8.81 -13.85
CA TYR A 243 1.58 8.09 -13.54
C TYR A 243 1.58 6.65 -14.08
N LEU A 244 0.47 5.92 -13.96
CA LEU A 244 0.37 4.54 -14.44
C LEU A 244 0.37 4.48 -15.97
N LYS A 245 -0.25 5.45 -16.64
CA LYS A 245 -0.21 5.58 -18.10
C LYS A 245 1.21 5.90 -18.58
N SER A 246 1.90 6.83 -17.94
CA SER A 246 3.28 7.17 -18.31
C SER A 246 4.24 6.00 -18.06
N SER A 247 4.06 5.26 -16.95
CA SER A 247 4.91 4.12 -16.60
C SER A 247 4.70 2.89 -17.51
N ASN A 248 3.57 2.82 -18.22
CA ASN A 248 3.34 1.79 -19.25
C ASN A 248 4.13 2.07 -20.53
N LEU A 249 4.52 3.33 -20.78
CA LEU A 249 5.32 3.69 -21.95
C LEU A 249 6.77 3.21 -21.82
N ASP A 250 7.28 3.02 -20.59
CA ASP A 250 8.65 2.55 -20.34
C ASP A 250 8.81 1.02 -20.45
N LYS A 251 7.74 0.29 -20.80
CA LYS A 251 7.72 -1.18 -20.96
C LYS A 251 7.65 -1.66 -22.41
N ASN A 252 7.57 -0.75 -23.39
CA ASN A 252 7.59 -1.02 -24.83
C ASN A 252 8.85 -0.43 -25.47
#